data_AF-A0A1M7Y9E7-F1
#
_entry.id   AF-A0A1M7Y9E7-F1
#
_cell.length_a   1.000
_cell.length_b   1.000
_cell.length_c   1.000
_cell.angle_alpha   90.00
_cell.angle_beta   90.00
_cell.angle_gamma   90.00
#
_symmetry.space_group_name_H-M   'P 1'
#
loop_
_entity.id
_entity.type
_entity.pdbx_description
1 polymer ?
#
loop_
_entity_poly.entity_id
_entity_poly.type
_entity_poly.pdbx_seq_one_letter_code
_entity_poly.pdbx_strand_id
1 'polypeptide(L)'
;MRMRKSVLPLAWMAIVLGITTAWAENPFEEKLPFKSATITYEVSGMEQGGETVYIDDYGNRSAAYSETATSMMGMTIQNKTLEIVEGDWVYSFDLVEKVGVKSHNPMSYMKEEFDKLSGAEQDQVLKNRKLIGMSSMSGMGGKVEENAAEILGYQCDRVQAMGAIVYSLHGSSVVMKTESEMMGFKMQNVATAIDIGPVGEKYFAHPEGIEVEHDEEADAMSRQMAQQAIAWLKDPDAANKPLPMAEMGQSERMQYVPAEDQADMMKQMEEMMKGMQGAMPGAAGQ
;
A
#
# COMPACT_ATOMS: atom_id res chain seq x y z
N MET A 1 29.10 4.68 7.88
CA MET A 1 28.09 3.72 7.39
C MET A 1 26.82 4.54 7.23
N ARG A 2 26.33 4.75 6.00
CA ARG A 2 25.13 5.57 5.75
C ARG A 2 23.93 4.74 6.23
N MET A 3 23.15 5.30 7.16
CA MET A 3 21.89 4.72 7.60
C MET A 3 20.96 4.53 6.38
N ARG A 4 20.55 3.29 6.12
CA ARG A 4 19.48 2.96 5.18
C ARG A 4 18.17 3.26 5.88
N LYS A 5 17.64 4.48 5.73
CA LYS A 5 16.26 4.73 6.11
C LYS A 5 15.39 3.99 5.10
N SER A 6 14.65 2.99 5.56
CA SER A 6 13.68 2.30 4.72
C SER A 6 12.62 3.28 4.27
N VAL A 7 12.74 3.77 3.03
CA VAL A 7 11.69 4.49 2.34
C VAL A 7 10.64 3.45 1.96
N LEU A 8 9.75 3.12 2.90
CA LEU A 8 8.53 2.37 2.58
C LEU A 8 7.49 3.40 2.10
N PRO A 9 7.23 3.53 0.79
CA PRO A 9 6.11 4.34 0.33
C PRO A 9 4.80 3.71 0.82
N LEU A 10 4.01 4.51 1.55
CA LEU A 10 2.65 4.19 2.03
C LEU A 10 1.68 3.74 0.92
N ALA A 11 2.03 3.96 -0.37
CA ALA A 11 1.28 3.52 -1.54
C ALA A 11 1.11 1.99 -1.63
N TRP A 12 2.04 1.22 -1.04
CA TRP A 12 1.99 -0.25 -1.07
C TRP A 12 0.84 -0.88 -0.28
N MET A 13 0.30 -0.19 0.74
CA MET A 13 -0.79 -0.76 1.54
C MET A 13 -2.14 -0.78 0.81
N ALA A 14 -2.29 -0.09 -0.33
CA ALA A 14 -3.56 -0.01 -1.04
C ALA A 14 -3.83 -1.19 -2.01
N ILE A 15 -2.81 -1.96 -2.40
CA ILE A 15 -2.94 -2.97 -3.48
C ILE A 15 -3.50 -4.32 -2.99
N VAL A 16 -3.51 -4.59 -1.68
CA VAL A 16 -3.86 -5.95 -1.15
C VAL A 16 -5.38 -6.23 -1.13
N LEU A 17 -6.25 -5.24 -1.35
CA LEU A 17 -7.72 -5.41 -1.28
C LEU A 17 -8.47 -5.27 -2.61
N GLY A 18 -7.77 -5.38 -3.74
CA GLY A 18 -8.40 -5.44 -5.06
C GLY A 18 -9.32 -6.66 -5.18
N ILE A 19 -10.62 -6.42 -5.30
CA ILE A 19 -11.58 -7.44 -5.76
C ILE A 19 -11.29 -7.66 -7.24
N THR A 20 -10.48 -8.68 -7.54
CA THR A 20 -10.17 -9.01 -8.94
C THR A 20 -11.47 -9.28 -9.70
N THR A 21 -11.56 -8.74 -10.91
CA THR A 21 -12.65 -9.09 -11.82
C THR A 21 -12.52 -10.56 -12.24
N ALA A 22 -13.67 -11.18 -12.55
CA ALA A 22 -13.79 -12.60 -12.88
C ALA A 22 -13.23 -12.98 -14.28
N TRP A 23 -12.35 -12.17 -14.88
CA TRP A 23 -11.91 -12.31 -16.27
C TRP A 23 -10.45 -12.71 -16.45
N ALA A 24 -9.62 -12.69 -15.40
CA ALA A 24 -8.24 -13.15 -15.46
C ALA A 24 -8.14 -14.64 -15.08
N GLU A 25 -7.41 -15.43 -15.87
CA GLU A 25 -7.10 -16.84 -15.52
C GLU A 25 -6.26 -16.90 -14.24
N ASN A 26 -5.31 -15.97 -14.08
CA ASN A 26 -4.56 -15.77 -12.85
C ASN A 26 -5.09 -14.53 -12.11
N PRO A 27 -5.60 -14.65 -10.88
CA PRO A 27 -6.15 -13.51 -10.14
C PRO A 27 -5.10 -12.46 -9.74
N PHE A 28 -3.82 -12.79 -9.81
CA PHE A 28 -2.72 -11.88 -9.52
C PHE A 28 -2.27 -11.08 -10.77
N GLU A 29 -2.95 -11.26 -11.91
CA GLU A 29 -2.76 -10.50 -13.15
C GLU A 29 -3.99 -9.61 -13.45
N GLU A 30 -4.35 -8.74 -12.50
CA GLU A 30 -5.45 -7.81 -12.72
C GLU A 30 -5.07 -6.79 -13.80
N LYS A 31 -5.95 -6.64 -14.81
CA LYS A 31 -5.89 -5.54 -15.78
C LYS A 31 -6.86 -4.45 -15.39
N LEU A 32 -6.40 -3.21 -15.42
CA LEU A 32 -7.22 -2.05 -15.18
C LEU A 32 -8.26 -1.86 -16.31
N PRO A 33 -9.40 -1.21 -16.04
CA PRO A 33 -10.47 -1.04 -17.03
C PRO A 33 -10.11 -0.09 -18.19
N PHE A 34 -8.95 0.55 -18.14
CA PHE A 34 -8.41 1.42 -19.17
C PHE A 34 -6.96 1.06 -19.47
N LYS A 35 -6.53 1.27 -20.72
CA LYS A 35 -5.15 1.02 -21.13
C LYS A 35 -4.17 2.02 -20.48
N SER A 36 -4.56 3.28 -20.44
CA SER A 36 -3.72 4.37 -19.95
C SER A 36 -4.60 5.44 -19.33
N ALA A 37 -4.14 6.06 -18.24
CA ALA A 37 -4.81 7.16 -17.59
C ALA A 37 -3.84 8.02 -16.77
N THR A 38 -4.21 9.25 -16.47
CA THR A 38 -3.59 10.08 -15.44
C THR A 38 -4.61 10.34 -14.35
N ILE A 39 -4.25 10.08 -13.09
CA ILE A 39 -5.12 10.32 -11.94
C ILE A 39 -4.40 11.30 -11.00
N THR A 40 -5.07 12.38 -10.65
CA THR A 40 -4.55 13.39 -9.74
C THR A 40 -5.28 13.30 -8.42
N TYR A 41 -4.52 13.43 -7.33
CA TYR A 41 -4.97 13.23 -5.98
C TYR A 41 -4.62 14.43 -5.10
N GLU A 42 -5.52 14.75 -4.17
CA GLU A 42 -5.26 15.66 -3.06
C GLU A 42 -5.03 14.85 -1.79
N VAL A 43 -3.90 15.12 -1.12
CA VAL A 43 -3.54 14.51 0.16
C VAL A 43 -3.76 15.54 1.26
N SER A 44 -4.51 15.17 2.29
CA SER A 44 -4.82 16.04 3.42
C SER A 44 -4.86 15.28 4.76
N GLY A 45 -4.78 16.02 5.86
CA GLY A 45 -4.73 15.46 7.22
C GLY A 45 -3.39 15.73 7.89
N MET A 46 -2.69 14.67 8.29
CA MET A 46 -1.35 14.77 8.88
C MET A 46 -0.31 15.32 7.89
N GLU A 47 -0.41 14.90 6.63
CA GLU A 47 0.35 15.46 5.51
C GLU A 47 -0.57 16.29 4.62
N GLN A 48 0.00 17.25 3.91
CA GLN A 48 -0.72 18.09 2.95
C GLN A 48 0.06 18.14 1.64
N GLY A 49 -0.62 17.92 0.52
CA GLY A 49 0.02 17.96 -0.80
C GLY A 49 -0.81 17.28 -1.87
N GLY A 50 -0.12 16.71 -2.84
CA GLY A 50 -0.77 16.03 -3.95
C GLY A 50 0.04 14.86 -4.46
N GLU A 51 -0.67 13.98 -5.15
CA GLU A 51 -0.09 12.83 -5.85
C GLU A 51 -0.63 12.80 -7.28
N THR A 52 0.18 12.37 -8.22
CA THR A 52 -0.25 12.12 -9.60
C THR A 52 0.24 10.75 -10.03
N VAL A 53 -0.71 9.90 -10.42
CA VAL A 53 -0.46 8.54 -10.88
C VAL A 53 -0.68 8.49 -12.37
N TYR A 54 0.37 8.13 -13.08
CA TYR A 54 0.39 7.84 -14.50
C TYR A 54 0.28 6.34 -14.69
N ILE A 55 -0.65 5.90 -15.52
CA ILE A 55 -0.92 4.49 -15.78
C ILE A 55 -0.78 4.25 -17.27
N ASP A 56 -0.11 3.18 -17.64
CA ASP A 56 -0.03 2.66 -19.00
C ASP A 56 -0.11 1.12 -19.00
N ASP A 57 -0.27 0.54 -20.19
CA ASP A 57 -0.35 -0.90 -20.42
C ASP A 57 -1.31 -1.63 -19.44
N TYR A 58 -2.50 -1.09 -19.26
CA TYR A 58 -3.55 -1.64 -18.38
C TYR A 58 -3.10 -1.82 -16.91
N GLY A 59 -2.15 -1.00 -16.44
CA GLY A 59 -1.62 -1.05 -15.08
C GLY A 59 -0.31 -1.83 -14.93
N ASN A 60 0.16 -2.49 -16.00
CA ASN A 60 1.45 -3.19 -15.99
C ASN A 60 2.65 -2.22 -15.99
N ARG A 61 2.39 -0.95 -16.30
CA ARG A 61 3.35 0.15 -16.16
C ARG A 61 2.68 1.33 -15.46
N SER A 62 3.31 1.85 -14.42
CA SER A 62 2.80 3.04 -13.71
C SER A 62 3.93 3.90 -13.17
N ALA A 63 3.62 5.18 -12.93
CA ALA A 63 4.48 6.09 -12.20
C ALA A 63 3.64 6.96 -11.25
N ALA A 64 3.92 6.91 -9.95
CA ALA A 64 3.27 7.72 -8.94
C ALA A 64 4.25 8.79 -8.43
N TYR A 65 3.93 10.05 -8.66
CA TYR A 65 4.66 11.20 -8.13
C TYR A 65 3.91 11.75 -6.94
N SER A 66 4.57 11.84 -5.79
CA SER A 66 3.99 12.41 -4.58
C SER A 66 4.82 13.58 -4.08
N GLU A 67 4.16 14.70 -3.80
CA GLU A 67 4.76 15.86 -3.14
C GLU A 67 3.86 16.27 -1.98
N THR A 68 4.30 15.95 -0.76
CA THR A 68 3.58 16.25 0.48
C THR A 68 4.47 16.96 1.47
N ALA A 69 3.84 17.64 2.43
CA ALA A 69 4.50 18.30 3.53
C ALA A 69 3.81 17.96 4.85
N THR A 70 4.62 17.70 5.87
CA THR A 70 4.15 17.41 7.23
C THR A 70 4.66 18.51 8.16
N SER A 71 3.74 19.10 8.92
CA SER A 71 4.06 20.17 9.86
C SER A 71 3.94 19.66 11.30
N MET A 72 5.06 19.63 12.03
CA MET A 72 5.11 19.17 13.42
C MET A 72 5.98 20.12 14.25
N MET A 73 5.43 20.60 15.38
CA MET A 73 6.12 21.48 16.33
C MET A 73 6.80 22.72 15.69
N GLY A 74 6.18 23.32 14.68
CA GLY A 74 6.71 24.49 13.97
C GLY A 74 7.81 24.18 12.95
N MET A 75 8.14 22.91 12.72
CA MET A 75 9.01 22.45 11.65
C MET A 75 8.17 21.86 10.52
N THR A 76 8.56 22.15 9.26
CA THR A 76 7.95 21.56 8.07
C THR A 76 8.93 20.61 7.42
N ILE A 77 8.53 19.35 7.26
CA ILE A 77 9.28 18.31 6.58
C ILE A 77 8.62 18.12 5.21
N GLN A 78 9.41 18.26 4.15
CA GLN A 78 8.97 18.03 2.78
C GLN A 78 9.25 16.59 2.40
N ASN A 79 8.31 15.96 1.72
CA ASN A 79 8.43 14.62 1.17
C ASN A 79 8.17 14.69 -0.33
N LYS A 80 9.12 14.18 -1.13
CA LYS A 80 9.00 14.10 -2.59
C LYS A 80 9.43 12.72 -3.04
N THR A 81 8.50 11.94 -3.55
CA THR A 81 8.77 10.58 -4.01
C THR A 81 8.32 10.36 -5.43
N LEU A 82 8.98 9.40 -6.06
CA LEU A 82 8.57 8.82 -7.32
C LEU A 82 8.62 7.31 -7.17
N GLU A 83 7.50 6.64 -7.40
CA GLU A 83 7.44 5.19 -7.54
C GLU A 83 7.15 4.86 -9.01
N ILE A 84 7.95 3.99 -9.62
CA ILE A 84 7.74 3.49 -10.98
C ILE A 84 7.58 1.98 -10.91
N VAL A 85 6.48 1.47 -11.46
CA VAL A 85 6.27 0.04 -11.68
C VAL A 85 6.47 -0.23 -13.17
N GLU A 86 7.37 -1.14 -13.50
CA GLU A 86 7.64 -1.60 -14.87
C GLU A 86 7.68 -3.13 -14.89
N GLY A 87 6.52 -3.75 -15.16
CA GLY A 87 6.35 -5.19 -15.12
C GLY A 87 6.68 -5.76 -13.74
N ASP A 88 7.75 -6.56 -13.69
CA ASP A 88 8.18 -7.26 -12.48
C ASP A 88 9.03 -6.38 -11.55
N TRP A 89 9.35 -5.14 -11.90
CA TRP A 89 10.17 -4.26 -11.09
C TRP A 89 9.38 -3.09 -10.51
N VAL A 90 9.70 -2.74 -9.27
CA VAL A 90 9.29 -1.51 -8.61
C VAL A 90 10.54 -0.71 -8.29
N TYR A 91 10.55 0.55 -8.72
CA TYR A 91 11.58 1.52 -8.41
C TYR A 91 11.00 2.58 -7.50
N SER A 92 11.62 2.82 -6.35
CA SER A 92 11.19 3.86 -5.41
C SER A 92 12.32 4.87 -5.25
N PHE A 93 12.00 6.14 -5.43
CA PHE A 93 12.94 7.25 -5.33
C PHE A 93 12.49 8.21 -4.24
N ASP A 94 13.40 8.56 -3.34
CA ASP A 94 13.30 9.76 -2.52
C ASP A 94 14.04 10.89 -3.25
N LEU A 95 13.28 11.86 -3.74
CA LEU A 95 13.79 12.98 -4.55
C LEU A 95 14.40 14.09 -3.68
N VAL A 96 14.14 14.08 -2.37
CA VAL A 96 14.74 15.02 -1.40
C VAL A 96 16.11 14.51 -0.99
N GLU A 97 16.20 13.26 -0.54
CA GLU A 97 17.43 12.59 -0.13
C GLU A 97 18.29 12.14 -1.33
N LYS A 98 17.72 12.12 -2.54
CA LYS A 98 18.36 11.69 -3.79
C LYS A 98 18.86 10.25 -3.72
N VAL A 99 18.02 9.37 -3.21
CA VAL A 99 18.28 7.93 -3.12
C VAL A 99 17.22 7.16 -3.90
N GLY A 100 17.64 6.07 -4.54
CA GLY A 100 16.76 5.19 -5.29
C GLY A 100 16.97 3.75 -4.85
N VAL A 101 15.88 3.01 -4.75
CA VAL A 101 15.89 1.57 -4.52
C VAL A 101 15.06 0.87 -5.59
N LYS A 102 15.42 -0.37 -5.91
CA LYS A 102 14.60 -1.26 -6.74
C LYS A 102 14.39 -2.59 -6.05
N SER A 103 13.22 -3.15 -6.24
CA SER A 103 12.85 -4.50 -5.83
C SER A 103 11.93 -5.12 -6.89
N HIS A 104 11.74 -6.44 -6.82
CA HIS A 104 10.72 -7.10 -7.61
C HIS A 104 9.33 -6.74 -7.06
N ASN A 105 8.39 -6.52 -7.97
CA ASN A 105 6.98 -6.40 -7.68
C ASN A 105 6.49 -7.71 -7.03
N PRO A 106 6.00 -7.73 -5.78
CA PRO A 106 5.62 -8.96 -5.11
C PRO A 106 4.39 -9.64 -5.70
N MET A 107 3.60 -8.91 -6.48
CA MET A 107 2.54 -9.52 -7.28
C MET A 107 3.13 -10.51 -8.29
N SER A 108 4.35 -10.29 -8.79
CA SER A 108 5.04 -11.26 -9.66
C SER A 108 5.36 -12.56 -8.91
N TYR A 109 5.73 -12.50 -7.63
CA TYR A 109 5.92 -13.69 -6.80
C TYR A 109 4.61 -14.40 -6.47
N MET A 110 3.52 -13.65 -6.19
CA MET A 110 2.19 -14.24 -6.00
C MET A 110 1.73 -14.99 -7.26
N LYS A 111 1.95 -14.39 -8.43
CA LYS A 111 1.69 -15.01 -9.73
C LYS A 111 2.54 -16.26 -9.91
N GLU A 112 3.86 -16.17 -9.72
CA GLU A 112 4.80 -17.29 -9.88
C GLU A 112 4.41 -18.49 -9.00
N GLU A 113 4.03 -18.23 -7.74
CA GLU A 113 3.62 -19.28 -6.80
C GLU A 113 2.24 -19.87 -7.13
N PHE A 114 1.31 -19.08 -7.68
CA PHE A 114 0.01 -19.57 -8.16
C PHE A 114 0.13 -20.42 -9.44
N ASP A 115 1.00 -20.04 -10.36
CA ASP A 115 1.21 -20.75 -11.64
C ASP A 115 1.88 -22.12 -11.44
N LYS A 116 2.58 -22.31 -10.32
CA LYS A 116 3.16 -23.62 -9.93
C LYS A 116 2.11 -24.63 -9.47
N LEU A 117 0.89 -24.20 -9.18
CA LEU A 117 -0.15 -25.05 -8.62
C LEU A 117 -0.82 -25.91 -9.68
N SER A 118 -1.29 -27.10 -9.28
CA SER A 118 -2.22 -27.86 -10.11
C SER A 118 -3.57 -27.17 -10.22
N GLY A 119 -4.36 -27.46 -11.25
CA GLY A 119 -5.68 -26.84 -11.44
C GLY A 119 -6.62 -26.98 -10.22
N ALA A 120 -6.59 -28.13 -9.54
CA ALA A 120 -7.38 -28.34 -8.32
C ALA A 120 -6.90 -27.46 -7.14
N GLU A 121 -5.59 -27.21 -7.04
CA GLU A 121 -5.03 -26.31 -6.03
C GLU A 121 -5.32 -24.85 -6.37
N GLN A 122 -5.27 -24.47 -7.65
CA GLN A 122 -5.68 -23.13 -8.12
C GLN A 122 -7.15 -22.86 -7.79
N ASP A 123 -8.04 -23.81 -8.07
CA ASP A 123 -9.47 -23.73 -7.72
C ASP A 123 -9.66 -23.56 -6.21
N GLN A 124 -8.89 -24.29 -5.40
CA GLN A 124 -8.93 -24.18 -3.95
C GLN A 124 -8.46 -22.80 -3.47
N VAL A 125 -7.36 -22.28 -4.03
CA VAL A 125 -6.87 -20.92 -3.74
C VAL A 125 -7.91 -19.87 -4.11
N LEU A 126 -8.53 -19.95 -5.28
CA LEU A 126 -9.56 -19.01 -5.72
C LEU A 126 -10.80 -19.03 -4.81
N LYS A 127 -11.26 -20.23 -4.45
CA LYS A 127 -12.37 -20.42 -3.51
C LYS A 127 -12.05 -19.82 -2.14
N ASN A 128 -10.87 -20.14 -1.62
CA ASN A 128 -10.40 -19.66 -0.32
C ASN A 128 -10.19 -18.16 -0.31
N ARG A 129 -9.62 -17.57 -1.35
CA ARG A 129 -9.44 -16.11 -1.47
C ARG A 129 -10.77 -15.37 -1.38
N LYS A 130 -11.81 -15.88 -2.05
CA LYS A 130 -13.16 -15.30 -1.97
C LYS A 130 -13.74 -15.42 -0.56
N LEU A 131 -13.66 -16.62 0.02
CA LEU A 131 -14.25 -16.91 1.32
C LEU A 131 -13.53 -16.18 2.46
N ILE A 132 -12.19 -16.14 2.41
CA ILE A 132 -11.32 -15.40 3.33
C ILE A 132 -11.45 -13.91 3.14
N GLY A 133 -11.46 -13.41 1.90
CA GLY A 133 -11.72 -11.99 1.67
C GLY A 133 -12.99 -11.58 2.42
N MET A 134 -14.08 -12.33 2.22
CA MET A 134 -15.35 -12.07 2.91
C MET A 134 -15.30 -12.29 4.44
N SER A 135 -14.61 -13.32 4.94
CA SER A 135 -14.56 -13.67 6.36
C SER A 135 -13.55 -12.85 7.17
N SER A 136 -12.35 -12.61 6.65
CA SER A 136 -11.35 -11.72 7.23
C SER A 136 -11.83 -10.27 7.26
N MET A 137 -12.56 -9.82 6.24
CA MET A 137 -13.23 -8.52 6.30
C MET A 137 -14.24 -8.52 7.44
N SER A 138 -15.15 -9.49 7.52
CA SER A 138 -16.16 -9.54 8.60
C SER A 138 -15.56 -9.65 10.02
N GLY A 139 -14.51 -10.46 10.20
CA GLY A 139 -13.86 -10.74 11.48
C GLY A 139 -13.02 -9.58 12.02
N MET A 140 -12.56 -8.67 11.15
CA MET A 140 -11.79 -7.47 11.51
C MET A 140 -12.65 -6.19 11.53
N GLY A 141 -13.98 -6.35 11.61
CA GLY A 141 -14.94 -5.24 11.57
C GLY A 141 -15.06 -4.56 10.21
N GLY A 142 -14.52 -5.20 9.18
CA GLY A 142 -14.52 -4.73 7.82
C GLY A 142 -15.82 -5.01 7.08
N LYS A 143 -16.12 -4.14 6.12
CA LYS A 143 -17.37 -4.12 5.34
C LYS A 143 -17.06 -3.82 3.90
N VAL A 144 -17.68 -4.54 2.98
CA VAL A 144 -17.68 -4.21 1.55
C VAL A 144 -19.08 -3.80 1.15
N GLU A 145 -19.19 -2.67 0.49
CA GLU A 145 -20.41 -2.15 -0.09
C GLU A 145 -20.13 -1.84 -1.56
N GLU A 146 -20.75 -2.60 -2.46
CA GLU A 146 -20.63 -2.37 -3.90
C GLU A 146 -21.39 -1.09 -4.30
N ASN A 147 -20.84 -0.32 -5.25
CA ASN A 147 -21.44 0.92 -5.76
C ASN A 147 -21.88 1.89 -4.63
N ALA A 148 -21.08 1.97 -3.56
CA ALA A 148 -21.38 2.72 -2.35
C ALA A 148 -21.25 4.24 -2.52
N ALA A 149 -20.52 4.71 -3.53
CA ALA A 149 -20.34 6.12 -3.82
C ALA A 149 -20.14 6.38 -5.31
N GLU A 150 -20.37 7.62 -5.72
CA GLU A 150 -19.98 8.13 -7.03
C GLU A 150 -18.90 9.20 -6.86
N ILE A 151 -17.72 9.00 -7.44
CA ILE A 151 -16.57 9.91 -7.35
C ILE A 151 -16.13 10.24 -8.78
N LEU A 152 -16.11 11.53 -9.12
CA LEU A 152 -15.79 12.02 -10.47
C LEU A 152 -16.65 11.39 -11.59
N GLY A 153 -17.88 10.99 -11.28
CA GLY A 153 -18.79 10.31 -12.21
C GLY A 153 -18.61 8.79 -12.31
N TYR A 154 -17.73 8.19 -11.51
CA TYR A 154 -17.48 6.76 -11.48
C TYR A 154 -18.10 6.12 -10.24
N GLN A 155 -18.79 4.99 -10.43
CA GLN A 155 -19.27 4.17 -9.33
C GLN A 155 -18.09 3.52 -8.62
N CYS A 156 -18.10 3.60 -7.29
CA CYS A 156 -17.02 3.12 -6.44
C CYS A 156 -17.54 2.11 -5.42
N ASP A 157 -16.79 1.03 -5.22
CA ASP A 157 -16.98 0.10 -4.13
C ASP A 157 -16.28 0.64 -2.89
N ARG A 158 -16.90 0.48 -1.72
CA ARG A 158 -16.35 0.90 -0.44
C ARG A 158 -15.91 -0.31 0.35
N VAL A 159 -14.65 -0.31 0.76
CA VAL A 159 -14.08 -1.30 1.68
C VAL A 159 -13.66 -0.59 2.95
N GLN A 160 -14.22 -0.99 4.08
CA GLN A 160 -13.75 -0.57 5.40
C GLN A 160 -12.97 -1.72 6.02
N ALA A 161 -11.79 -1.47 6.58
CA ALA A 161 -11.00 -2.45 7.34
C ALA A 161 -9.96 -1.74 8.21
N MET A 162 -9.72 -2.23 9.42
CA MET A 162 -8.63 -1.77 10.31
C MET A 162 -8.56 -0.24 10.54
N GLY A 163 -9.70 0.46 10.59
CA GLY A 163 -9.72 1.92 10.78
C GLY A 163 -9.46 2.73 9.50
N ALA A 164 -9.32 2.07 8.34
CA ALA A 164 -9.29 2.67 7.03
C ALA A 164 -10.59 2.40 6.26
N ILE A 165 -10.95 3.34 5.37
CA ILE A 165 -12.03 3.24 4.40
C ILE A 165 -11.42 3.57 3.04
N VAL A 166 -11.52 2.64 2.10
CA VAL A 166 -11.04 2.78 0.73
C VAL A 166 -12.26 2.74 -0.19
N TYR A 167 -12.30 3.65 -1.14
CA TYR A 167 -13.23 3.67 -2.25
C TYR A 167 -12.44 3.42 -3.53
N SER A 168 -12.74 2.33 -4.21
CA SER A 168 -12.11 1.97 -5.49
C SER A 168 -13.16 1.95 -6.59
N LEU A 169 -12.76 2.25 -7.83
CA LEU A 169 -13.63 2.14 -8.99
C LEU A 169 -14.24 0.74 -9.05
N HIS A 170 -15.56 0.65 -9.25
CA HIS A 170 -16.28 -0.62 -9.19
C HIS A 170 -15.66 -1.67 -10.09
N GLY A 171 -15.30 -2.82 -9.52
CA GLY A 171 -14.61 -3.90 -10.25
C GLY A 171 -13.20 -3.53 -10.71
N SER A 172 -12.48 -2.68 -9.98
CA SER A 172 -11.07 -2.38 -10.24
C SER A 172 -10.33 -2.05 -8.95
N SER A 173 -9.02 -2.28 -8.95
CA SER A 173 -8.10 -1.81 -7.90
C SER A 173 -7.77 -0.32 -7.95
N VAL A 174 -8.30 0.46 -8.90
CA VAL A 174 -8.08 1.92 -8.96
C VAL A 174 -8.75 2.60 -7.77
N VAL A 175 -7.94 3.08 -6.83
CA VAL A 175 -8.42 3.80 -5.65
C VAL A 175 -8.80 5.22 -6.03
N MET A 176 -10.05 5.60 -5.73
CA MET A 176 -10.59 6.94 -5.94
C MET A 176 -10.54 7.78 -4.66
N LYS A 177 -10.56 7.13 -3.49
CA LYS A 177 -10.48 7.82 -2.21
C LYS A 177 -10.05 6.88 -1.10
N THR A 178 -9.20 7.34 -0.21
CA THR A 178 -8.85 6.66 1.04
C THR A 178 -9.05 7.61 2.21
N GLU A 179 -9.64 7.11 3.28
CA GLU A 179 -9.73 7.74 4.59
C GLU A 179 -9.12 6.79 5.61
N SER A 180 -8.23 7.28 6.46
CA SER A 180 -7.71 6.49 7.57
C SER A 180 -7.65 7.32 8.83
N GLU A 181 -7.98 6.68 9.95
CA GLU A 181 -7.78 7.24 11.28
C GLU A 181 -6.88 6.29 12.07
N MET A 182 -5.68 6.75 12.39
CA MET A 182 -4.72 5.98 13.18
C MET A 182 -4.24 6.83 14.34
N MET A 183 -4.41 6.33 15.57
CA MET A 183 -3.95 7.01 16.79
C MET A 183 -4.46 8.47 16.94
N GLY A 184 -5.67 8.76 16.45
CA GLY A 184 -6.28 10.10 16.50
C GLY A 184 -5.83 11.04 15.37
N PHE A 185 -4.93 10.60 14.49
CA PHE A 185 -4.57 11.30 13.27
C PHE A 185 -5.45 10.85 12.12
N LYS A 186 -6.00 11.82 11.40
CA LYS A 186 -6.77 11.57 10.18
C LYS A 186 -5.87 11.81 8.97
N MET A 187 -5.94 10.91 8.00
CA MET A 187 -5.39 11.12 6.67
C MET A 187 -6.46 10.85 5.63
N GLN A 188 -6.39 11.62 4.55
CA GLN A 188 -7.28 11.48 3.44
C GLN A 188 -6.51 11.66 2.14
N ASN A 189 -6.76 10.78 1.18
CA ASN A 189 -6.29 10.88 -0.18
C ASN A 189 -7.54 10.83 -1.09
N VAL A 190 -7.78 11.84 -1.93
CA VAL A 190 -8.98 11.92 -2.78
C VAL A 190 -8.57 12.21 -4.21
N ALA A 191 -9.05 11.39 -5.16
CA ALA A 191 -8.91 11.67 -6.58
C ALA A 191 -9.69 12.96 -6.92
N THR A 192 -8.99 13.93 -7.50
CA THR A 192 -9.53 15.21 -7.94
C THR A 192 -9.70 15.29 -9.46
N ALA A 193 -8.98 14.45 -10.21
CA ALA A 193 -9.14 14.30 -11.66
C ALA A 193 -8.76 12.89 -12.12
N ILE A 194 -9.39 12.43 -13.20
CA ILE A 194 -9.03 11.23 -13.95
C ILE A 194 -9.14 11.52 -15.45
N ASP A 195 -8.01 11.46 -16.14
CA ASP A 195 -7.90 11.69 -17.57
C ASP A 195 -7.54 10.38 -18.27
N ILE A 196 -8.52 9.74 -18.90
CA ILE A 196 -8.31 8.50 -19.67
C ILE A 196 -7.75 8.87 -21.04
N GLY A 197 -6.54 8.40 -21.32
CA GLY A 197 -5.84 8.75 -22.56
C GLY A 197 -4.36 8.38 -22.52
N PRO A 198 -3.66 8.53 -23.65
CA PRO A 198 -2.25 8.20 -23.75
C PRO A 198 -1.41 9.04 -22.79
N VAL A 199 -0.46 8.39 -22.13
CA VAL A 199 0.50 9.03 -21.22
C VAL A 199 1.86 9.14 -21.93
N GLY A 200 2.57 10.24 -21.72
CA GLY A 200 3.89 10.45 -22.33
C GLY A 200 5.00 9.69 -21.61
N GLU A 201 5.93 9.10 -22.36
CA GLU A 201 7.09 8.34 -21.86
C GLU A 201 7.92 9.07 -20.80
N LYS A 202 7.98 10.40 -20.86
CA LYS A 202 8.72 11.23 -19.90
C LYS A 202 8.29 11.03 -18.44
N TYR A 203 7.06 10.60 -18.20
CA TYR A 203 6.52 10.37 -16.85
C TYR A 203 6.97 9.06 -16.23
N PHE A 204 7.56 8.16 -17.04
CA PHE A 204 8.12 6.90 -16.58
C PHE A 204 9.66 6.94 -16.59
N ALA A 205 10.26 8.09 -16.86
CA ALA A 205 11.70 8.24 -16.87
C ALA A 205 12.25 8.27 -15.43
N HIS A 206 13.32 7.52 -15.20
CA HIS A 206 14.04 7.58 -13.92
C HIS A 206 14.67 8.98 -13.75
N PRO A 207 14.73 9.50 -12.50
CA PRO A 207 15.31 10.80 -12.22
C PRO A 207 16.82 10.78 -12.47
N GLU A 208 17.32 11.83 -13.13
CA GLU A 208 18.75 11.98 -13.40
C GLU A 208 19.57 12.13 -12.12
N GLY A 209 20.72 11.45 -12.06
CA GLY A 209 21.69 11.61 -10.98
C GLY A 209 21.32 10.94 -9.65
N ILE A 210 20.31 10.06 -9.63
CA ILE A 210 19.99 9.19 -8.50
C ILE A 210 20.41 7.76 -8.85
N GLU A 211 21.34 7.18 -8.09
CA GLU A 211 21.72 5.78 -8.23
C GLU A 211 20.66 4.88 -7.58
N VAL A 212 20.35 3.76 -8.25
CA VAL A 212 19.37 2.79 -7.79
C VAL A 212 20.07 1.58 -7.20
N GLU A 213 19.89 1.37 -5.89
CA GLU A 213 20.36 0.16 -5.22
C GLU A 213 19.31 -0.95 -5.30
N HIS A 214 19.73 -2.19 -5.51
CA HIS A 214 18.83 -3.33 -5.43
C HIS A 214 18.63 -3.74 -3.97
N ASP A 215 17.38 -3.78 -3.53
CA ASP A 215 16.98 -4.33 -2.24
C ASP A 215 16.71 -5.84 -2.33
N GLU A 216 17.78 -6.64 -2.26
CA GLU A 216 17.68 -8.11 -2.26
C GLU A 216 16.98 -8.67 -1.01
N GLU A 217 17.00 -7.93 0.10
CA GLU A 217 16.34 -8.34 1.34
C GLU A 217 14.82 -8.19 1.22
N ALA A 218 14.36 -7.07 0.65
CA ALA A 218 12.95 -6.89 0.31
C ALA A 218 12.46 -7.98 -0.67
N ASP A 219 13.29 -8.38 -1.65
CA ASP A 219 12.96 -9.46 -2.57
C ASP A 219 12.82 -10.82 -1.86
N ALA A 220 13.78 -11.16 -0.99
CA ALA A 220 13.74 -12.41 -0.23
C ALA A 220 12.51 -12.47 0.68
N MET A 221 12.21 -11.35 1.37
CA MET A 221 11.05 -11.23 2.23
C MET A 221 9.73 -11.35 1.45
N SER A 222 9.62 -10.64 0.32
CA SER A 222 8.43 -10.67 -0.54
C SER A 222 8.17 -12.07 -1.10
N ARG A 223 9.23 -12.75 -1.55
CA ARG A 223 9.12 -14.14 -2.04
C ARG A 223 8.66 -15.09 -0.93
N GLN A 224 9.22 -14.95 0.28
CA GLN A 224 8.81 -15.76 1.42
C GLN A 224 7.33 -15.49 1.80
N MET A 225 6.91 -14.23 1.82
CA MET A 225 5.51 -13.86 2.08
C MET A 225 4.57 -14.45 1.02
N ALA A 226 4.95 -14.38 -0.26
CA ALA A 226 4.14 -14.95 -1.34
C ALA A 226 3.98 -16.47 -1.20
N GLN A 227 5.07 -17.19 -0.90
CA GLN A 227 5.04 -18.63 -0.64
C GLN A 227 4.14 -18.99 0.53
N GLN A 228 4.25 -18.26 1.65
CA GLN A 228 3.41 -18.48 2.82
C GLN A 228 1.94 -18.17 2.54
N ALA A 229 1.65 -17.07 1.84
CA ALA A 229 0.29 -16.67 1.48
C ALA A 229 -0.37 -17.71 0.57
N ILE A 230 0.33 -18.19 -0.48
CA ILE A 230 -0.19 -19.24 -1.36
C ILE A 230 -0.34 -20.57 -0.62
N ALA A 231 0.66 -20.98 0.16
CA ALA A 231 0.57 -22.21 0.96
C ALA A 231 -0.63 -22.19 1.92
N TRP A 232 -0.88 -21.04 2.55
CA TRP A 232 -2.05 -20.85 3.39
C TRP A 232 -3.36 -20.86 2.59
N LEU A 233 -3.42 -20.15 1.46
CA LEU A 233 -4.62 -20.15 0.60
C LEU A 233 -4.94 -21.52 -0.01
N LYS A 234 -3.98 -22.42 -0.15
CA LYS A 234 -4.20 -23.81 -0.57
C LYS A 234 -4.86 -24.67 0.51
N ASP A 235 -4.74 -24.28 1.77
CA ASP A 235 -5.25 -25.05 2.90
C ASP A 235 -6.79 -25.02 2.92
N PRO A 236 -7.49 -26.17 2.85
CA PRO A 236 -8.94 -26.19 2.85
C PRO A 236 -9.57 -25.54 4.09
N ASP A 237 -8.83 -25.46 5.21
CA ASP A 237 -9.27 -24.87 6.46
C ASP A 237 -8.75 -23.44 6.67
N ALA A 238 -8.15 -22.81 5.65
CA ALA A 238 -7.53 -21.49 5.75
C ALA A 238 -8.43 -20.43 6.39
N ALA A 239 -9.73 -20.45 6.07
CA ALA A 239 -10.70 -19.50 6.62
C ALA A 239 -10.91 -19.57 8.13
N ASN A 240 -10.53 -20.70 8.75
CA ASN A 240 -10.61 -20.91 10.19
C ASN A 240 -9.25 -20.70 10.89
N LYS A 241 -8.19 -20.41 10.12
CA LYS A 241 -6.85 -20.16 10.64
C LYS A 241 -6.59 -18.66 10.72
N PRO A 242 -5.79 -18.20 11.71
CA PRO A 242 -5.32 -16.82 11.71
C PRO A 242 -4.53 -16.55 10.42
N LEU A 243 -4.58 -15.30 9.95
CA LEU A 243 -3.73 -14.87 8.83
C LEU A 243 -2.26 -15.04 9.25
N PRO A 244 -1.35 -15.46 8.35
CA PRO A 244 0.08 -15.60 8.66
C PRO A 244 0.70 -14.32 9.26
N MET A 245 0.20 -13.15 8.85
CA MET A 245 0.64 -11.84 9.38
C MET A 245 0.18 -11.53 10.81
N ALA A 246 -0.81 -12.27 11.33
CA ALA A 246 -1.28 -12.14 12.71
C ALA A 246 -0.44 -12.98 13.69
N GLU A 247 0.29 -14.00 13.20
CA GLU A 247 1.20 -14.82 14.02
C GLU A 247 2.60 -14.20 14.17
N MET A 248 2.99 -13.25 13.31
CA MET A 248 4.17 -12.39 13.52
C MET A 248 3.88 -11.43 14.69
N GLY A 249 4.04 -11.91 15.91
CA GLY A 249 3.83 -11.13 17.14
C GLY A 249 4.74 -9.89 17.20
N GLN A 250 4.41 -8.97 18.13
CA GLN A 250 5.18 -7.74 18.39
C GLN A 250 6.69 -7.97 18.57
N SER A 251 7.11 -9.16 19.00
CA SER A 251 8.51 -9.52 19.21
C SER A 251 9.31 -9.73 17.91
N GLU A 252 8.71 -10.29 16.86
CA GLU A 252 9.39 -10.46 15.57
C GLU A 252 9.39 -9.17 14.77
N ARG A 253 8.33 -8.35 14.86
CA ARG A 253 8.31 -7.00 14.25
C ARG A 253 9.42 -6.10 14.77
N MET A 254 9.81 -6.22 16.05
CA MET A 254 10.97 -5.48 16.57
C MET A 254 12.29 -6.07 16.06
N GLN A 255 12.45 -7.39 15.97
CA GLN A 255 13.73 -7.99 15.53
C GLN A 255 14.17 -7.60 14.11
N TYR A 256 13.25 -7.18 13.25
CA TYR A 256 13.53 -6.78 11.87
C TYR A 256 13.79 -5.29 11.68
N VAL A 257 13.62 -4.48 12.73
CA VAL A 257 14.03 -3.07 12.70
C VAL A 257 15.50 -3.02 13.16
N PRO A 258 16.44 -2.54 12.34
CA PRO A 258 17.84 -2.36 12.75
C PRO A 258 17.89 -1.67 14.12
N ALA A 259 18.82 -2.08 14.99
CA ALA A 259 18.87 -1.60 16.38
C ALA A 259 18.94 -0.06 16.49
N GLU A 260 19.46 0.61 15.46
CA GLU A 260 19.51 2.07 15.33
C GLU A 260 18.12 2.67 15.05
N ASP A 261 17.35 2.08 14.15
CA ASP A 261 15.97 2.51 13.83
C ASP A 261 15.00 2.21 14.97
N GLN A 262 15.25 1.16 15.77
CA GLN A 262 14.50 0.91 17.01
C GLN A 262 14.72 2.03 18.03
N ALA A 263 15.95 2.53 18.15
CA ALA A 263 16.29 3.58 19.09
C ALA A 263 15.62 4.91 18.69
N ASP A 264 15.63 5.25 17.40
CA ASP A 264 14.96 6.44 16.89
C ASP A 264 13.43 6.35 16.99
N MET A 265 12.85 5.17 16.72
CA MET A 265 11.42 4.93 16.90
C MET A 265 11.02 5.02 18.38
N MET A 266 11.81 4.43 19.30
CA MET A 266 11.57 4.57 20.74
C MET A 266 11.71 6.02 21.20
N LYS A 267 12.68 6.76 20.67
CA LYS A 267 12.89 8.17 21.01
C LYS A 267 11.75 9.05 20.51
N GLN A 268 11.27 8.86 19.28
CA GLN A 268 10.08 9.53 18.77
C GLN A 268 8.84 9.19 19.61
N MET A 269 8.68 7.93 20.01
CA MET A 269 7.56 7.51 20.85
C MET A 269 7.64 8.11 22.26
N GLU A 270 8.85 8.23 22.83
CA GLU A 270 9.09 8.87 24.12
C GLU A 270 8.84 10.38 24.08
N GLU A 271 9.28 11.06 23.01
CA GLU A 271 9.01 12.49 22.78
C GLU A 271 7.51 12.75 22.58
N MET A 272 6.81 11.87 21.85
CA MET A 272 5.36 11.93 21.68
C MET A 272 4.63 11.75 23.02
N MET A 273 5.04 10.76 23.83
CA MET A 273 4.47 10.54 25.17
C MET A 273 4.73 11.71 26.12
N LYS A 274 5.93 12.32 26.09
CA LYS A 274 6.25 13.51 26.86
C LYS A 274 5.41 14.72 26.44
N GLY A 275 5.17 14.90 25.14
CA GLY A 275 4.28 15.92 24.62
C GLY A 275 2.83 15.76 25.10
N MET A 276 2.32 14.53 25.16
CA MET A 276 0.97 14.25 25.67
C MET A 276 0.85 14.43 27.18
N GLN A 277 1.88 14.09 27.96
CA GLN A 277 1.89 14.32 29.41
C GLN A 277 1.99 15.82 29.76
N GLY A 278 2.66 16.63 28.94
CA GLY A 278 2.72 18.08 29.11
C GLY A 278 1.43 18.84 28.72
N ALA A 279 0.54 18.20 27.96
CA ALA A 279 -0.71 18.80 27.48
C ALA A 279 -1.94 18.50 28.36
N MET A 280 -1.79 17.74 29.46
CA MET A 280 -2.87 17.57 30.44
C MET A 280 -2.91 18.78 31.37
N PRO A 281 -3.98 19.62 31.35
CA PRO A 281 -4.15 20.65 32.34
C PRO A 281 -4.30 19.98 33.71
N GLY A 282 -3.49 20.41 34.68
CA GLY A 282 -3.52 19.88 36.04
C GLY A 282 -4.93 19.93 36.62
N ALA A 283 -5.49 18.76 36.91
CA ALA A 283 -6.55 18.62 37.89
C ALA A 283 -5.92 18.82 39.27
N ALA A 284 -5.81 20.08 39.69
CA ALA A 284 -5.48 20.44 41.07
C ALA A 284 -6.36 21.62 41.50
N GLY A 285 -7.28 21.37 42.44
CA GLY A 285 -7.94 22.42 43.21
C GLY A 285 -9.43 22.23 43.49
N GLN A 286 -9.79 21.26 44.34
CA GLN A 286 -10.76 21.44 45.42
C GLN A 286 -10.26 20.71 46.66
#